data_AF-A0AAU6R298-F1
#
_entry.id   AF-A0AAU6R298-F1
#
_cell.length_a   1.000
_cell.length_b   1.000
_cell.length_c   1.000
_cell.angle_alpha   90.00
_cell.angle_beta   90.00
_cell.angle_gamma   90.00
#
_symmetry.space_group_name_H-M   'P 1'
#
loop_
_entity.id
_entity.type
_entity.pdbx_description
1 polymer ?
#
loop_
_entity_poly.entity_id
_entity_poly.type
_entity_poly.pdbx_seq_one_letter_code
_entity_poly.pdbx_strand_id
1 'polypeptide(L)' 'MDIIDMARVSGMTVILDGRIGREEYQSVCGSLSALQRFADAVRHCPAPSEIHRRRQAGVNSQARPLCSRPGNIRG' A
#
# COMPACT_ATOMS: atom_id res chain seq x y z
N MET A 1 3.46 11.21 -2.11
CA MET A 1 4.44 11.65 -1.11
C MET A 1 4.94 10.41 -0.40
N ASP A 2 6.25 10.15 -0.43
CA ASP A 2 6.86 8.99 0.22
C ASP A 2 7.20 9.33 1.69
N ILE A 3 6.96 8.39 2.60
CA ILE A 3 7.30 8.52 4.02
C ILE A 3 8.81 8.67 4.23
N ILE A 4 9.62 8.06 3.37
CA ILE A 4 11.08 8.14 3.41
C ILE A 4 11.56 9.55 3.06
N ASP A 5 10.93 10.18 2.09
CA ASP A 5 11.25 11.57 1.74
C ASP A 5 10.86 12.54 2.87
N MET A 6 9.72 12.31 3.53
CA MET A 6 9.34 13.10 4.71
C MET A 6 10.35 12.97 5.85
N ALA A 7 10.87 11.75 6.09
CA ALA A 7 11.91 11.53 7.09
C ALA A 7 13.17 12.33 6.76
N ARG A 8 13.63 12.30 5.50
CA ARG A 8 14.81 13.04 5.04
C ARG A 8 14.65 14.55 5.18
N VAL A 9 13.53 15.10 4.74
CA VAL A 9 13.24 16.55 4.83
C VAL A 9 13.14 17.01 6.29
N SER A 10 12.68 16.13 7.19
CA SER A 10 12.59 16.42 8.62
C SER A 10 13.94 16.36 9.35
N GLY A 11 15.01 16.01 8.64
CA GLY A 11 16.36 15.87 9.22
C GLY A 11 16.59 14.51 9.88
N MET A 12 15.82 13.49 9.52
CA MET A 12 16.08 12.11 9.93
C MET A 12 17.03 11.43 8.93
N THR A 13 17.91 10.59 9.45
CA THR A 13 18.79 9.71 8.67
C THR A 13 18.05 8.41 8.36
N VAL A 14 18.01 8.02 7.10
CA VAL A 14 17.41 6.75 6.64
C VAL A 14 18.53 5.83 6.18
N ILE A 15 18.60 4.64 6.76
CA ILE A 15 19.64 3.63 6.51
C ILE A 15 18.96 2.38 5.95
N LEU A 16 19.48 1.81 4.88
CA LEU A 16 19.03 0.52 4.35
C LEU A 16 19.81 -0.60 5.05
N ASP A 17 19.14 -1.33 5.95
CA ASP A 17 19.74 -2.42 6.72
C ASP A 17 19.85 -3.70 5.91
N GLY A 18 18.92 -3.92 4.97
CA GLY A 18 18.93 -5.11 4.15
C GLY A 18 17.78 -5.19 3.16
N ARG A 19 17.88 -6.12 2.23
CA ARG A 19 16.84 -6.42 1.25
C ARG A 19 16.63 -7.93 1.20
N ILE A 20 15.40 -8.35 1.43
CA ILE A 20 15.02 -9.77 1.37
C ILE A 20 13.94 -9.89 0.29
N GLY A 21 14.27 -10.53 -0.83
CA GLY A 21 13.40 -10.59 -2.00
C GLY A 21 13.10 -9.20 -2.56
N ARG A 22 11.83 -8.78 -2.49
CA ARG A 22 11.37 -7.46 -2.94
C ARG A 22 11.16 -6.47 -1.79
N GLU A 23 11.35 -6.90 -0.55
CA GLU A 23 11.21 -6.04 0.63
C GLU A 23 12.53 -5.39 0.99
N GLU A 24 12.47 -4.11 1.34
CA GLU A 24 13.59 -3.33 1.85
C GLU A 24 13.36 -3.02 3.32
N TYR A 25 14.37 -3.27 4.14
CA TYR A 25 14.35 -3.02 5.57
C TYR A 25 15.17 -1.78 5.84
N GLN A 26 14.54 -0.74 6.37
CA GLN A 26 15.17 0.54 6.59
C GLN A 26 14.99 1.02 8.03
N SER A 27 16.08 1.48 8.63
CA SER A 27 16.09 2.15 9.92
C SER A 27 16.07 3.65 9.74
N VAL A 28 15.29 4.34 10.58
CA VAL A 28 15.20 5.80 10.60
C VAL A 28 15.68 6.31 11.95
N CYS A 29 16.74 7.10 11.96
CA CYS A 29 17.40 7.58 13.16
C CYS A 29 17.56 9.11 13.13
N GLY A 30 17.48 9.76 14.29
CA GLY A 30 17.65 11.20 14.37
C GLY A 30 17.45 11.73 15.79
N SER A 31 17.60 13.04 15.95
CA SER A 31 17.30 13.70 17.23
C SER A 31 15.78 13.71 17.50
N LEU A 32 15.39 13.86 18.77
CA LEU A 32 13.98 14.00 19.15
C LEU A 32 13.32 15.20 18.45
N SER A 33 14.06 16.30 18.27
CA SER A 33 13.57 17.48 17.55
C SER A 33 13.29 17.22 16.07
N ALA A 34 14.07 16.33 15.42
CA ALA A 34 13.82 15.91 14.04
C ALA A 34 12.60 14.97 13.97
N LEU A 35 12.44 14.08 14.96
CA LEU A 35 11.26 13.23 15.08
C LEU A 35 9.98 14.05 15.25
N GLN A 36 10.02 15.14 16.04
CA GLN A 36 8.89 16.05 16.20
C GLN A 36 8.48 16.68 14.86
N ARG A 37 9.45 17.20 14.09
CA ARG A 37 9.19 17.76 12.74
C ARG A 37 8.62 16.71 11.78
N PHE A 38 9.12 15.48 11.86
CA PHE A 38 8.60 14.37 11.06
C PHE A 38 7.16 14.04 11.42
N ALA A 39 6.83 13.98 12.71
CA ALA A 39 5.46 13.76 13.16
C ALA A 39 4.51 14.87 12.67
N ASP A 40 4.97 16.13 12.70
CA ASP A 40 4.21 17.26 12.16
C ASP A 40 4.04 17.13 10.65
N ALA A 41 5.09 16.79 9.90
CA ALA A 41 5.02 16.57 8.45
C ALA A 41 4.02 15.46 8.07
N VAL A 42 4.01 14.36 8.82
CA VAL A 42 3.06 13.24 8.61
C VAL A 42 1.62 13.66 8.92
N ARG A 43 1.38 14.46 9.96
CA ARG A 43 0.04 14.94 10.33
C ARG A 43 -0.56 15.91 9.31
N HIS A 44 0.28 16.77 8.73
CA HIS A 44 -0.14 17.74 7.73
C HIS A 44 -0.17 17.14 6.32
N CYS A 45 0.40 15.96 6.11
CA CYS A 45 0.28 15.25 4.85
C CYS A 45 -1.14 14.68 4.74
N PRO A 46 -1.96 15.13 3.78
CA PRO A 46 -3.22 14.46 3.51
C PRO A 46 -2.91 13.00 3.16
N ALA A 47 -3.55 12.06 3.85
CA ALA A 47 -3.40 10.63 3.56
C ALA A 47 -3.63 10.41 2.06
N PRO A 48 -2.85 9.54 1.39
CA PRO A 48 -3.12 9.20 0.00
C PRO A 48 -4.51 8.60 -0.06
N SER A 49 -5.47 9.41 -0.50
CA SER A 49 -6.88 9.06 -0.59
C SER A 49 -7.02 7.88 -1.52
N GLU A 50 -7.22 6.68 -0.97
CA GLU A 50 -8.00 5.58 -1.55
C GLU A 50 -7.80 5.17 -3.02
N ILE A 51 -6.73 5.59 -3.72
CA ILE A 51 -6.52 5.23 -5.13
C ILE A 51 -6.38 3.71 -5.30
N HIS A 52 -6.00 2.99 -4.23
CA HIS A 52 -5.93 1.52 -4.23
C HIS A 52 -7.27 0.80 -4.03
N ARG A 53 -8.33 1.44 -3.50
CA ARG A 53 -9.62 0.75 -3.30
C ARG A 53 -10.32 0.45 -4.63
N ARG A 54 -10.15 1.31 -5.65
CA ARG A 54 -10.75 1.09 -6.99
C ARG A 54 -10.08 -0.01 -7.81
N ARG A 55 -8.83 -0.39 -7.53
CA ARG A 55 -8.16 -1.48 -8.26
C ARG A 55 -8.52 -2.88 -7.76
N GLN A 56 -9.00 -3.01 -6.52
CA GLN A 56 -9.31 -4.31 -5.92
C GLN A 56 -10.77 -4.77 -6.11
N ALA A 57 -11.67 -3.89 -6.52
CA ALA A 57 -13.08 -4.22 -6.78
C ALA A 57 -13.33 -4.92 -8.13
N GLY A 58 -12.31 -5.08 -8.99
CA GLY A 58 -12.43 -5.68 -10.33
C GLY A 58 -12.08 -7.17 -10.42
N VAL A 59 -11.65 -7.82 -9.33
CA VAL A 59 -11.11 -9.20 -9.36
C VAL A 59 -11.92 -10.14 -8.48
N ASN A 60 -13.26 -10.07 -8.54
CA ASN A 60 -14.09 -11.13 -7.94
C ASN A 60 -15.34 -11.44 -8.75
N SER A 61 -15.15 -11.77 -10.03
CA SER A 61 -16.21 -12.24 -10.91
C SER A 61 -15.93 -13.61 -11.49
N GLN A 62 -15.31 -14.55 -10.75
CA GLN A 62 -15.26 -15.96 -11.20
C GLN A 62 -15.19 -16.96 -10.04
N ALA A 63 -16.33 -17.60 -9.73
CA ALA A 63 -16.50 -19.04 -9.49
C ALA A 63 -17.99 -19.35 -9.19
N ARG A 64 -18.81 -19.72 -10.20
CA ARG A 64 -19.23 -21.10 -10.62
C ARG A 64 -20.36 -21.71 -9.74
N PRO A 65 -21.10 -22.75 -10.18
CA PRO A 65 -21.62 -23.11 -11.51
C PRO A 65 -23.12 -23.51 -11.46
N LEU A 66 -23.85 -23.57 -12.57
CA LEU A 66 -24.97 -24.53 -12.67
C LEU A 66 -25.15 -25.00 -14.11
N CYS A 67 -24.78 -26.25 -14.36
CA CYS A 67 -25.22 -26.99 -15.53
C CYS A 67 -26.76 -27.09 -15.48
N SER A 68 -27.44 -26.35 -16.33
CA SER A 68 -28.84 -26.61 -16.66
C SER A 68 -28.89 -27.23 -18.05
N ARG A 69 -29.20 -28.53 -18.09
CA ARG A 69 -29.42 -29.34 -19.30
C ARG A 69 -30.57 -28.74 -20.14
N PRO A 70 -30.48 -28.69 -21.47
CA PRO A 70 -31.65 -28.68 -22.33
C PRO A 70 -31.74 -30.02 -23.08
N GLY A 71 -32.57 -30.93 -22.58
CA GLY A 71 -33.03 -32.10 -23.34
C GLY A 71 -34.40 -31.79 -23.92
N ASN A 72 -34.43 -31.18 -25.11
CA ASN A 72 -35.63 -31.02 -25.92
C ASN A 72 -35.60 -32.09 -27.02
N ILE A 73 -36.48 -33.07 -26.97
CA ILE A 73 -36.82 -33.91 -28.11
C ILE A 73 -38.34 -33.91 -28.28
N ARG A 74 -38.79 -33.16 -29.28
CA ARG A 74 -40.09 -33.32 -29.95
C ARG A 74 -39.83 -34.09 -31.24
N GLY A 75 -40.59 -35.15 -31.47
CA GLY A 75 -40.54 -36.00 -32.66
C GLY A 75 -41.23 -37.31 -32.38
#